data_AF-A0A8C6W9W1-F1
#
_entry.id   AF-A0A8C6W9W1-F1
#
_cell.length_a   1.000
_cell.length_b   1.000
_cell.length_c   1.000
_cell.angle_alpha   90.00
_cell.angle_beta   90.00
_cell.angle_gamma   90.00
#
_symmetry.space_group_name_H-M   'P 1'
#
loop_
_entity.id
_entity.type
_entity.pdbx_description
1 polymer ?
#
loop_
_entity_poly.entity_id
_entity_poly.type
_entity_poly.pdbx_seq_one_letter_code
_entity_poly.pdbx_strand_id
1 'polypeptide(L)'
;MKMLRSLIQDGYTALLEQRCRSAAQAFTELLNGLDPQKIKQLNLAMINYVLVVYGLAISLLGIGQPEELSEAENQFKRMIEHYPNEGLDCLAYCGIGKVYLKKNRFLEALNHFEKAKTLICRLPGILT
;
A
#
# COMPACT_ATOMS: atom_id res chain seq x y z
N MET A 1 13.65 -10.11 14.49
CA MET A 1 13.01 -8.90 15.06
C MET A 1 13.77 -7.61 14.74
N LYS A 2 15.07 -7.47 15.06
CA LYS A 2 15.84 -6.23 14.77
C LYS A 2 15.92 -5.89 13.27
N MET A 3 16.22 -6.87 12.42
CA MET A 3 16.29 -6.70 10.96
C MET A 3 14.96 -6.23 10.36
N LEU A 4 13.84 -6.78 10.83
CA LEU A 4 12.50 -6.42 10.37
C LEU A 4 12.16 -4.95 10.67
N ARG A 5 12.47 -4.50 11.90
CA ARG A 5 12.25 -3.12 12.31
C ARG A 5 13.17 -2.15 11.57
N SER A 6 14.41 -2.56 11.29
CA SER A 6 15.32 -1.79 10.44
C SER A 6 14.72 -1.59 9.06
N LEU A 7 14.34 -2.67 8.36
CA LEU A 7 13.78 -2.58 7.00
C LEU A 7 12.50 -1.72 6.92
N ILE A 8 11.63 -1.78 7.94
CA ILE A 8 10.46 -0.89 8.03
C ILE A 8 10.90 0.57 8.17
N GLN A 9 11.85 0.84 9.07
CA GLN A 9 12.39 2.18 9.29
C GLN A 9 13.10 2.72 8.03
N ASP A 10 13.87 1.87 7.35
CA ASP A 10 14.62 2.19 6.15
C ASP A 10 13.66 2.51 5.00
N GLY A 11 12.63 1.67 4.79
CA GLY A 11 11.58 1.91 3.80
C GLY A 11 10.78 3.19 4.07
N TYR A 12 10.42 3.43 5.34
CA TYR A 12 9.70 4.65 5.73
C TYR A 12 10.55 5.91 5.56
N THR A 13 11.82 5.87 5.97
CA THR A 13 12.76 6.99 5.81
C THR A 13 13.00 7.28 4.33
N ALA A 14 13.19 6.24 3.51
CA ALA A 14 13.35 6.40 2.07
C ALA A 14 12.10 7.01 1.40
N LEU A 15 10.89 6.68 1.86
CA LEU A 15 9.66 7.33 1.40
C LEU A 15 9.65 8.83 1.75
N LEU A 16 10.02 9.20 2.98
CA LEU A 16 10.10 10.60 3.41
C LEU A 16 11.14 11.39 2.61
N GLU A 17 12.27 10.76 2.29
CA GLU A 17 13.34 11.34 1.47
C GLU A 17 13.06 11.28 -0.04
N GLN A 18 11.86 10.84 -0.45
CA GLN A 18 11.45 10.65 -1.86
C GLN A 18 12.33 9.68 -2.66
N ARG A 19 13.12 8.84 -1.98
CA ARG A 19 13.95 7.79 -2.57
C ARG A 19 13.12 6.56 -2.88
N CYS A 20 12.18 6.71 -3.81
CA CYS A 20 11.15 5.72 -4.11
C CYS A 20 11.70 4.34 -4.52
N ARG A 21 12.83 4.31 -5.24
CA ARG A 21 13.51 3.05 -5.62
C ARG A 21 14.07 2.31 -4.42
N SER A 22 14.76 3.01 -3.53
CA SER A 22 15.31 2.44 -2.29
C SER A 22 14.19 1.97 -1.37
N ALA A 23 13.10 2.75 -1.26
CA ALA A 23 11.93 2.35 -0.50
C ALA A 23 11.28 1.07 -1.06
N ALA A 24 11.09 0.99 -2.38
CA ALA A 24 10.53 -0.20 -3.03
C ALA A 24 11.40 -1.44 -2.80
N GLN A 25 12.72 -1.30 -2.88
CA GLN A 25 13.66 -2.39 -2.59
C GLN A 25 13.53 -2.86 -1.14
N ALA A 26 13.58 -1.95 -0.16
CA ALA A 26 13.47 -2.29 1.25
C ALA A 26 12.16 -3.00 1.58
N PHE A 27 11.02 -2.52 1.05
CA PHE A 27 9.74 -3.17 1.26
C PHE A 27 9.61 -4.52 0.54
N THR A 28 10.22 -4.66 -0.64
CA THR A 28 10.24 -5.95 -1.37
C THR A 28 11.03 -7.00 -0.60
N GLU A 29 12.22 -6.66 -0.12
CA GLU A 29 13.03 -7.54 0.72
C GLU A 29 12.29 -7.92 2.01
N LEU A 30 11.60 -6.95 2.61
CA LEU A 30 10.78 -7.16 3.79
C LEU A 30 9.64 -8.14 3.53
N LEU A 31 8.91 -8.00 2.42
CA LEU A 31 7.80 -8.89 2.05
C LEU A 31 8.28 -10.31 1.71
N ASN A 32 9.44 -10.45 1.06
CA ASN A 32 10.05 -11.76 0.82
C ASN A 32 10.41 -12.48 2.13
N GLY A 33 10.76 -11.72 3.17
CA GLY A 33 11.04 -12.24 4.51
C GLY A 33 9.80 -12.50 5.39
N LEU A 34 8.66 -11.89 5.04
CA LEU A 34 7.38 -11.90 5.77
C LEU A 34 6.28 -12.60 4.95
N ASP A 35 6.32 -13.92 4.89
CA ASP A 35 5.19 -14.70 4.42
C ASP A 35 3.98 -14.54 5.39
N PRO A 36 2.73 -14.42 4.91
CA PRO A 36 1.51 -14.53 5.73
C PRO A 36 1.52 -15.67 6.77
N GLN A 37 2.11 -16.83 6.47
CA GLN A 37 2.25 -17.92 7.44
C GLN A 37 3.21 -17.56 8.58
N LYS A 38 4.30 -16.86 8.25
CA LYS A 38 5.32 -16.40 9.21
C LYS A 38 4.80 -15.27 10.08
N ILE A 39 3.87 -14.46 9.58
CA ILE A 39 3.17 -13.42 10.36
C ILE A 39 2.34 -14.03 11.47
N LYS A 40 1.59 -15.10 11.16
CA LYS A 40 0.85 -15.87 12.17
C LYS A 40 1.79 -16.48 13.21
N GLN A 41 2.94 -17.02 12.78
CA GLN A 41 3.95 -17.57 13.68
C GLN A 41 4.62 -16.52 14.59
N LEU A 42 4.80 -15.30 14.08
CA LEU A 42 5.41 -14.19 14.81
C LEU A 42 4.41 -13.41 15.68
N ASN A 43 3.14 -13.83 15.72
CA ASN A 43 2.03 -13.17 16.41
C ASN A 43 1.93 -11.67 16.05
N LEU A 44 2.22 -11.33 14.79
CA LEU A 44 2.11 -9.97 14.30
C LEU A 44 0.68 -9.72 13.81
N ALA A 45 0.14 -8.53 14.08
CA ALA A 45 -1.15 -8.13 13.55
C ALA A 45 -1.10 -8.08 12.01
N MET A 46 -2.09 -8.69 11.35
CA MET A 46 -2.18 -8.74 9.88
C MET A 46 -2.15 -7.35 9.24
N ILE A 47 -2.75 -6.35 9.90
CA ILE A 47 -2.68 -4.94 9.49
C ILE A 47 -1.25 -4.45 9.23
N ASN A 48 -0.24 -4.92 9.98
CA ASN A 48 1.15 -4.52 9.77
C ASN A 48 1.69 -5.02 8.43
N TYR A 49 1.29 -6.23 8.02
CA TYR A 49 1.65 -6.75 6.70
C TYR A 49 1.02 -5.95 5.59
N VAL A 50 -0.27 -5.64 5.74
CA VAL A 50 -1.02 -4.86 4.75
C VAL A 50 -0.46 -3.44 4.61
N LEU A 51 0.02 -2.85 5.71
CA LEU A 51 0.72 -1.56 5.67
C LEU A 51 2.07 -1.64 4.93
N VAL A 52 2.80 -2.76 5.02
CA VAL A 52 4.03 -2.97 4.24
C VAL A 52 3.71 -3.10 2.75
N VAL A 53 2.67 -3.87 2.39
CA VAL A 53 2.17 -3.98 1.01
C VAL A 53 1.79 -2.60 0.47
N TYR A 54 1.08 -1.80 1.28
CA TYR A 54 0.76 -0.42 0.95
C TYR A 54 2.01 0.45 0.74
N GLY A 55 3.01 0.33 1.63
CA GLY A 55 4.28 1.06 1.51
C GLY A 55 5.04 0.74 0.21
N LEU A 56 5.07 -0.53 -0.20
CA LEU A 56 5.60 -0.94 -1.49
C LEU A 56 4.82 -0.29 -2.65
N ALA A 57 3.49 -0.39 -2.62
CA ALA A 57 2.64 0.17 -3.68
C ALA A 57 2.82 1.69 -3.83
N ILE A 58 2.95 2.42 -2.72
CA ILE A 58 3.25 3.87 -2.74
C ILE A 58 4.65 4.16 -3.29
N SER A 59 5.64 3.33 -2.96
CA SER A 59 7.00 3.46 -3.49
C SER A 59 7.02 3.29 -5.00
N LEU A 60 6.35 2.25 -5.52
CA LEU A 60 6.19 1.98 -6.95
C LEU A 60 5.43 3.11 -7.67
N LEU A 61 4.33 3.60 -7.07
CA LEU A 61 3.60 4.77 -7.55
C LEU A 61 4.50 6.01 -7.64
N GLY A 62 5.41 6.20 -6.68
CA GLY A 62 6.41 7.26 -6.67
C GLY A 62 7.41 7.17 -7.82
N ILE A 63 7.84 5.95 -8.19
CA ILE A 63 8.72 5.70 -9.35
C ILE A 63 8.00 6.10 -10.66
N GLY A 64 6.74 5.71 -10.82
CA GLY A 64 5.85 6.23 -11.85
C GLY A 64 6.11 5.75 -13.29
N GLN A 65 6.99 4.77 -13.49
CA GLN A 65 7.18 4.09 -14.78
C GLN A 65 6.01 3.13 -15.07
N PRO A 66 5.70 2.80 -16.34
CA PRO A 66 4.52 2.00 -16.68
C PRO A 66 4.43 0.64 -15.98
N GLU A 67 5.56 -0.04 -15.83
CA GLU A 67 5.69 -1.33 -15.17
C GLU A 67 5.38 -1.21 -13.67
N GLU A 68 6.04 -0.27 -12.98
CA GLU A 68 5.83 0.02 -11.57
C GLU A 68 4.44 0.54 -11.27
N LEU A 69 3.84 1.32 -12.16
CA LEU A 69 2.44 1.74 -12.02
C LEU A 69 1.48 0.56 -12.14
N SER A 70 1.78 -0.42 -13.00
CA SER A 70 0.98 -1.64 -13.13
C SER A 70 1.14 -2.52 -11.90
N GLU A 71 2.36 -2.61 -11.35
CA GLU A 71 2.61 -3.37 -10.14
C GLU A 71 2.02 -2.70 -8.89
N ALA A 72 2.09 -1.36 -8.79
CA ALA A 72 1.40 -0.61 -7.74
C ALA A 72 -0.10 -0.89 -7.74
N GLU A 73 -0.72 -0.91 -8.93
CA GLU A 73 -2.14 -1.27 -9.10
C GLU A 73 -2.43 -2.68 -8.57
N ASN A 74 -1.59 -3.66 -8.92
CA ASN A 74 -1.73 -5.04 -8.47
C ASN A 74 -1.65 -5.14 -6.95
N GLN A 75 -0.68 -4.46 -6.32
CA GLN A 75 -0.53 -4.48 -4.86
C GLN A 75 -1.73 -3.84 -4.15
N PHE A 76 -2.30 -2.74 -4.67
CA PHE A 76 -3.53 -2.17 -4.11
C PHE A 76 -4.75 -3.08 -4.30
N LYS A 77 -4.91 -3.72 -5.46
CA LYS A 77 -5.99 -4.70 -5.70
C LYS A 77 -5.88 -5.88 -4.75
N ARG A 78 -4.65 -6.38 -4.56
CA ARG A 78 -4.32 -7.45 -3.61
C ARG A 78 -4.75 -7.11 -2.18
N MET A 79 -4.61 -5.85 -1.76
CA MET A 79 -5.08 -5.39 -0.44
C MET A 79 -6.58 -5.60 -0.27
N ILE A 80 -7.37 -5.19 -1.28
CA ILE A 80 -8.84 -5.25 -1.26
C ILE A 80 -9.32 -6.71 -1.33
N GLU A 81 -8.69 -7.53 -2.18
CA GLU A 81 -9.14 -8.89 -2.46
C GLU A 81 -8.80 -9.87 -1.33
N HIS A 82 -7.62 -9.74 -0.73
CA HIS A 82 -7.13 -10.72 0.26
C HIS A 82 -7.18 -10.24 1.70
N TYR A 83 -7.30 -8.93 1.94
CA TYR A 83 -7.29 -8.37 3.30
C TYR A 83 -8.47 -7.40 3.58
N PRO A 84 -9.72 -7.74 3.20
CA PRO A 84 -10.87 -6.84 3.34
C PRO A 84 -11.22 -6.48 4.80
N ASN A 85 -10.80 -7.31 5.76
CA ASN A 85 -11.13 -7.13 7.18
C ASN A 85 -10.19 -6.17 7.93
N GLU A 86 -9.10 -5.72 7.31
CA GLU A 86 -8.11 -4.86 7.97
C GLU A 86 -8.51 -3.37 7.95
N GLY A 87 -9.62 -3.01 7.28
CA GLY A 87 -10.15 -1.65 7.27
C GLY A 87 -9.32 -0.65 6.45
N LEU A 88 -8.43 -1.14 5.58
CA LEU A 88 -7.52 -0.31 4.76
C LEU A 88 -7.99 -0.15 3.30
N ASP A 89 -9.20 -0.62 2.97
CA ASP A 89 -9.76 -0.55 1.61
C ASP A 89 -9.81 0.87 1.06
N CYS A 90 -10.11 1.87 1.91
CA CYS A 90 -10.12 3.26 1.49
C CYS A 90 -8.75 3.74 1.01
N LEU A 91 -7.66 3.28 1.66
CA LEU A 91 -6.29 3.58 1.24
C LEU A 91 -5.95 2.89 -0.08
N ALA A 92 -6.36 1.63 -0.24
CA ALA A 92 -6.15 0.90 -1.49
C ALA A 92 -6.89 1.54 -2.67
N TYR A 93 -8.17 1.90 -2.50
CA TYR A 93 -8.92 2.60 -3.52
C TYR A 93 -8.34 3.98 -3.85
N CYS A 94 -7.90 4.74 -2.85
CA CYS A 94 -7.18 5.99 -3.07
C CYS A 94 -5.86 5.77 -3.84
N GLY A 95 -5.12 4.70 -3.51
CA GLY A 95 -3.92 4.28 -4.21
C GLY A 95 -4.17 3.99 -5.70
N ILE A 96 -5.17 3.17 -6.02
CA ILE A 96 -5.57 2.86 -7.41
C ILE A 96 -5.97 4.15 -8.15
N GLY A 97 -6.73 5.03 -7.49
CA GLY A 97 -7.08 6.34 -8.06
C GLY A 97 -5.83 7.13 -8.48
N LYS A 98 -4.81 7.20 -7.61
CA LYS A 98 -3.53 7.85 -7.93
C LYS A 98 -2.75 7.16 -9.06
N VAL A 99 -2.80 5.84 -9.14
CA VAL A 99 -2.20 5.10 -10.27
C VAL A 99 -2.87 5.54 -11.57
N TYR A 100 -4.20 5.56 -11.62
CA TYR A 100 -4.91 5.96 -12.83
C TYR A 100 -4.74 7.44 -13.18
N LEU A 101 -4.55 8.33 -12.20
CA LEU A 101 -4.11 9.70 -12.48
C LEU A 101 -2.77 9.71 -13.21
N LYS A 102 -1.76 8.96 -12.73
CA LYS A 102 -0.45 8.87 -13.40
C LYS A 102 -0.52 8.21 -14.77
N LYS A 103 -1.51 7.33 -15.01
CA LYS A 103 -1.80 6.72 -16.32
C LYS A 103 -2.68 7.60 -17.23
N ASN A 104 -3.00 8.85 -16.85
CA ASN A 104 -3.93 9.75 -17.56
C ASN A 104 -5.36 9.21 -17.76
N ARG A 105 -5.79 8.28 -16.90
CA ARG A 105 -7.12 7.65 -16.90
C ARG A 105 -8.04 8.34 -15.89
N PHE A 106 -8.38 9.61 -16.17
CA PHE A 106 -9.02 10.49 -15.20
C PHE A 106 -10.41 10.04 -14.72
N LEU A 107 -11.25 9.53 -15.63
CA LEU A 107 -12.59 9.05 -15.28
C LEU A 107 -12.52 7.87 -14.29
N GLU A 108 -11.58 6.98 -14.53
CA GLU A 108 -11.40 5.77 -13.72
C GLU A 108 -10.76 6.13 -12.38
N ALA A 109 -9.80 7.06 -12.38
CA ALA A 109 -9.27 7.63 -11.16
C ALA A 109 -10.37 8.23 -10.28
N LEU A 110 -11.27 9.04 -10.86
CA LEU A 110 -12.40 9.63 -10.15
C LEU A 110 -13.31 8.57 -9.53
N ASN A 111 -13.67 7.53 -10.28
CA ASN A 111 -14.48 6.42 -9.77
C ASN A 111 -13.85 5.77 -8.53
N HIS A 112 -12.53 5.59 -8.54
CA HIS A 112 -11.81 5.03 -7.39
C HIS A 112 -11.74 5.99 -6.19
N PHE A 113 -11.59 7.30 -6.42
CA PHE A 113 -11.65 8.29 -5.34
C PHE A 113 -13.04 8.39 -4.71
N GLU A 114 -14.12 8.33 -5.51
CA GLU A 114 -15.49 8.32 -4.99
C GLU A 114 -15.77 7.08 -4.14
N LYS A 115 -15.25 5.91 -4.56
CA LYS A 115 -15.30 4.68 -3.72
C LYS A 115 -14.55 4.87 -2.41
N ALA A 116 -13.32 5.40 -2.45
CA ALA A 116 -12.54 5.66 -1.24
C ALA A 116 -13.27 6.62 -0.29
N LYS A 117 -13.83 7.72 -0.82
CA LYS A 117 -14.62 8.70 -0.06
C LYS A 117 -15.85 8.06 0.58
N THR A 118 -16.60 7.26 -0.18
CA THR A 118 -17.78 6.54 0.33
C THR A 118 -17.42 5.63 1.52
N LEU A 119 -16.29 4.92 1.43
CA LEU A 119 -15.81 4.07 2.51
C LEU A 119 -15.42 4.90 3.74
N ILE A 120 -14.72 6.03 3.55
CA ILE A 120 -14.36 6.94 4.65
C ILE A 120 -15.60 7.49 5.35
N CYS A 121 -16.62 7.91 4.60
CA CYS A 121 -17.89 8.41 5.17
C CYS A 121 -18.67 7.35 5.94
N ARG A 122 -18.44 6.05 5.65
CA ARG A 122 -19.07 4.92 6.36
C ARG A 122 -18.30 4.49 7.60
N LEU A 123 -17.06 4.97 7.81
CA LEU A 123 -16.32 4.71 9.03
C LEU A 123 -16.98 5.48 10.19
N PRO A 124 -17.47 4.80 11.23
CA PRO A 124 -18.10 5.47 12.36
C PRO A 124 -17.05 6.32 13.11
N GLY A 125 -17.24 7.64 13.11
CA GLY A 125 -16.68 8.53 14.14
C GLY A 125 -15.38 9.29 13.87
N ILE A 126 -15.10 9.80 12.65
CA ILE A 126 -13.92 10.67 12.42
C ILE A 126 -14.23 12.02 11.72
N LEU A 127 -15.43 12.24 11.16
CA LEU A 127 -15.70 13.47 10.35
C LEU A 127 -17.05 14.17 10.62
N THR A 128 -17.59 14.04 11.83
CA THR A 128 -18.69 14.90 12.33
C THR A 128 -18.26 15.56 13.62
#